data_AF-A0A7R8ZJ90-F1
#
_entry.id   AF-A0A7R8ZJ90-F1
#
_cell.length_a   1.000
_cell.length_b   1.000
_cell.length_c   1.000
_cell.angle_alpha   90.00
_cell.angle_beta   90.00
_cell.angle_gamma   90.00
#
_symmetry.space_group_name_H-M   'P 1'
#
loop_
_entity.id
_entity.type
_entity.pdbx_description
1 polymer ?
#
loop_
_entity_poly.entity_id
_entity_poly.type
_entity_poly.pdbx_seq_one_letter_code
_entity_poly.pdbx_strand_id
1 'polypeptide(L)' 'MKGWFDAFRTDGGPTLYSYANRTPVTGDPLTVTLCVVSLTILTAFLIIFPGVRKEKFSTFVVVVHSLFVGTSILSK' A
#
# COMPACT_ATOMS: atom_id res chain seq x y z
N MET A 1 5.18 42.33 12.83
CA MET A 1 4.33 41.58 13.78
C MET A 1 4.51 40.10 13.48
N LYS A 2 4.93 39.32 14.48
CA LYS A 2 5.25 37.89 14.36
C LYS A 2 3.93 37.11 14.36
N GLY A 3 3.63 36.34 13.31
CA GLY A 3 2.35 35.63 13.18
C GLY A 3 2.25 34.44 14.14
N TRP A 4 1.05 34.02 14.52
CA TRP A 4 0.81 32.88 15.45
C TRP A 4 1.60 31.61 15.04
N PHE A 5 1.71 31.35 13.74
CA PHE A 5 2.42 30.18 13.19
C PHE A 5 3.95 30.35 13.08
N ASP A 6 4.49 31.50 13.45
CA ASP A 6 5.93 31.77 13.39
C ASP A 6 6.69 31.11 14.56
N ALA A 7 6.00 30.75 15.64
CA ALA A 7 6.58 29.98 16.75
C ALA A 7 6.98 28.54 16.36
N PHE A 8 6.43 28.01 15.27
CA PHE A 8 6.67 26.63 14.80
C PHE A 8 7.54 26.57 13.53
N ARG A 9 8.09 27.71 13.10
CA ARG A 9 8.85 27.83 11.86
C ARG A 9 10.22 28.42 12.17
N THR A 10 11.24 27.89 11.52
CA THR A 10 12.53 28.55 11.44
C THR A 10 12.40 29.76 10.50
N ASP A 11 12.60 30.96 11.05
CA ASP A 11 12.68 32.24 10.32
C ASP A 11 11.41 32.72 9.58
N GLY A 12 10.22 32.29 9.99
CA GLY A 12 8.95 32.77 9.41
C GLY A 12 8.71 32.44 7.95
N GLY A 13 9.60 31.66 7.35
CA GLY A 13 9.48 31.13 5.99
C GLY A 13 8.55 29.90 5.91
N PRO A 14 8.20 29.45 4.69
CA PRO A 14 7.50 28.18 4.51
C PRO A 14 8.29 27.03 5.16
N THR A 15 7.58 25.98 5.61
CA THR A 15 8.21 24.80 6.22
C THR A 15 9.13 24.12 5.21
N LEU A 16 10.44 24.38 5.32
CA LEU A 16 11.48 23.73 4.54
C LEU A 16 12.07 22.60 5.40
N TYR A 17 12.07 21.38 4.88
CA TYR A 17 12.81 20.30 5.52
C TYR A 17 14.30 20.62 5.47
N SER A 18 14.94 20.83 6.62
CA SER A 18 16.38 21.15 6.71
C SER A 18 17.27 20.07 6.10
N TYR A 19 16.78 18.83 6.05
CA TYR A 19 17.43 17.71 5.39
C TYR A 19 16.59 17.23 4.20
N ALA A 20 17.21 17.17 3.03
CA ALA A 20 16.65 16.54 1.86
C ALA A 20 16.77 15.00 1.97
N ASN A 21 16.00 14.38 2.87
CA ASN A 21 15.92 12.91 2.99
C ASN A 21 14.97 12.34 1.90
N ARG A 22 15.24 12.66 0.63
CA ARG A 22 14.49 12.11 -0.49
C ARG A 22 14.95 10.67 -0.72
N THR A 23 14.15 9.71 -0.27
CA THR A 23 14.37 8.30 -0.59
C THR A 23 13.91 8.04 -2.02
N PRO A 24 14.77 7.57 -2.93
CA PRO A 24 14.34 7.17 -4.27
C PRO A 24 13.39 5.98 -4.17
N VAL A 25 12.42 5.91 -5.10
CA VAL A 25 11.56 4.73 -5.20
C VAL A 25 12.43 3.56 -5.65
N THR A 26 12.52 2.51 -4.83
CA THR A 26 13.43 1.37 -5.03
C THR A 26 12.94 0.35 -6.04
N GLY A 27 11.70 0.46 -6.53
CA GLY A 27 11.08 -0.47 -7.47
C GLY A 27 10.15 0.24 -8.45
N ASP A 28 9.73 -0.50 -9.47
CA ASP A 28 8.78 0.01 -10.45
C ASP A 28 7.42 0.34 -9.78
N PRO A 29 6.95 1.60 -9.83
CA PRO A 29 5.72 2.01 -9.18
C PRO A 29 4.49 1.24 -9.66
N LEU A 30 4.46 0.79 -10.92
CA LEU A 30 3.36 -0.01 -11.45
C LEU A 30 3.32 -1.37 -10.76
N THR A 31 4.45 -2.09 -10.73
CA THR A 31 4.57 -3.38 -10.05
C THR A 31 4.24 -3.27 -8.56
N VAL A 32 4.73 -2.23 -7.88
CA VAL A 32 4.42 -1.98 -6.46
C VAL A 32 2.92 -1.75 -6.26
N THR A 33 2.28 -0.95 -7.10
CA THR A 33 0.85 -0.66 -7.01
C THR A 33 0.01 -1.92 -7.21
N LEU A 34 0.34 -2.74 -8.21
CA LEU A 34 -0.34 -4.01 -8.47
C LEU A 34 -0.21 -4.99 -7.29
N CYS A 35 0.97 -5.06 -6.69
CA CYS A 35 1.21 -5.86 -5.50
C CYS A 35 0.34 -5.39 -4.32
N VAL A 36 0.30 -4.08 -4.06
CA VAL A 36 -0.52 -3.49 -2.98
C VAL A 36 -2.01 -3.77 -3.20
N VAL A 37 -2.53 -3.56 -4.41
CA VAL A 37 -3.95 -3.84 -4.73
C VAL A 37 -4.29 -5.32 -4.57
N SER A 38 -3.40 -6.21 -5.01
CA SER A 38 -3.65 -7.66 -4.92
C SER A 38 -3.62 -8.13 -3.46
N LEU A 39 -2.72 -7.55 -2.65
CA LEU A 39 -2.63 -7.81 -1.21
C LEU A 39 -3.84 -7.26 -0.44
N THR A 40 -4.39 -6.09 -0.81
CA THR A 40 -5.60 -5.58 -0.14
C THR A 40 -6.81 -6.48 -0.41
N ILE A 41 -6.98 -6.95 -1.65
CA ILE A 41 -8.04 -7.92 -1.99
C ILE A 41 -7.85 -9.23 -1.23
N LEU A 42 -6.63 -9.76 -1.16
CA LEU A 42 -6.32 -10.96 -0.40
C LEU A 42 -6.62 -10.77 1.10
N THR A 43 -6.28 -9.61 1.66
CA THR A 43 -6.54 -9.28 3.07
C THR A 43 -8.03 -9.19 3.34
N ALA A 44 -8.80 -8.57 2.44
CA ALA A 44 -10.25 -8.52 2.54
C ALA A 44 -10.87 -9.94 2.52
N PHE A 45 -10.36 -10.82 1.64
CA PHE A 45 -10.77 -12.23 1.63
C PHE A 45 -10.44 -12.93 2.95
N LEU A 46 -9.24 -12.72 3.51
CA LEU A 46 -8.83 -13.30 4.81
C LEU A 46 -9.71 -12.84 5.97
N ILE A 47 -10.22 -11.60 5.95
CA ILE A 47 -11.16 -11.11 6.97
C ILE A 47 -12.50 -11.86 6.90
N ILE A 48 -12.98 -12.16 5.70
CA ILE A 48 -14.25 -12.88 5.47
C ILE A 48 -14.08 -14.39 5.63
N PHE A 49 -12.86 -14.90 5.44
CA PHE A 49 -12.52 -16.32 5.42
C PHE A 49 -13.01 -17.15 6.63
N PRO A 50 -13.00 -16.64 7.88
CA PRO A 50 -13.55 -17.37 9.03
C PRO A 50 -15.04 -17.73 8.88
N GLY A 51 -15.79 -16.98 8.07
CA GLY A 51 -17.21 -17.22 7.79
C GLY A 51 -17.48 -18.41 6.86
N VAL A 52 -16.45 -18.96 6.20
CA VAL A 52 -16.58 -20.09 5.28
C VAL A 52 -16.78 -21.39 6.07
N ARG A 53 -17.97 -22.00 5.97
CA ARG A 53 -18.36 -23.16 6.79
C ARG A 53 -17.90 -24.52 6.25
N LYS A 54 -17.73 -24.66 4.93
CA LYS A 54 -17.30 -25.90 4.24
C LYS A 54 -16.29 -25.55 3.15
N GLU A 55 -15.40 -26.48 2.78
CA GLU A 55 -14.40 -26.31 1.70
C GLU A 55 -13.39 -25.16 1.91
N LYS A 56 -12.97 -24.91 3.16
CA LYS A 56 -12.04 -23.81 3.51
C LYS A 56 -10.71 -23.86 2.75
N PHE A 57 -10.11 -25.05 2.64
CA PHE A 57 -8.81 -25.21 1.99
C PHE A 57 -8.91 -25.00 0.48
N SER A 58 -9.91 -25.62 -0.16
CA SER A 58 -10.14 -25.49 -1.60
C SER A 58 -10.43 -24.03 -2.00
N THR A 59 -11.33 -23.36 -1.27
CA THR A 59 -11.64 -21.94 -1.50
C THR A 59 -10.43 -21.04 -1.31
N PHE A 60 -9.62 -21.27 -0.27
CA PHE A 60 -8.37 -20.53 -0.06
C PHE A 60 -7.40 -20.68 -1.25
N VAL A 61 -7.12 -21.92 -1.67
CA VAL A 61 -6.19 -22.20 -2.76
C VAL A 61 -6.66 -21.59 -4.07
N VAL A 62 -7.96 -21.70 -4.39
CA VAL A 62 -8.53 -21.12 -5.62
C VAL A 62 -8.41 -19.60 -5.65
N VAL A 63 -8.74 -18.92 -4.55
CA VAL A 63 -8.68 -17.45 -4.49
C VAL A 63 -7.24 -16.95 -4.57
N VAL A 64 -6.32 -17.58 -3.82
CA VAL A 64 -4.89 -17.22 -3.87
C VAL A 64 -4.32 -17.46 -5.27
N HIS A 65 -4.62 -18.60 -5.89
CA HIS A 65 -4.14 -18.92 -7.23
C HIS A 65 -4.71 -17.96 -8.28
N SER A 66 -6.00 -17.63 -8.20
CA SER A 66 -6.65 -16.67 -9.10
C SER A 66 -6.04 -15.27 -9.00
N LEU A 67 -5.81 -14.77 -7.77
CA LEU A 67 -5.15 -13.48 -7.56
C LEU A 67 -3.70 -13.48 -8.07
N PHE A 68 -2.96 -14.57 -7.84
CA PHE A 68 -1.59 -14.70 -8.32
C PHE A 68 -1.50 -14.68 -9.85
N VAL A 69 -2.36 -15.44 -10.53
CA VAL A 69 -2.42 -15.45 -12.00
C VAL A 69 -2.84 -14.08 -12.53
N GLY A 70 -3.84 -13.44 -11.93
CA GLY A 70 -4.27 -12.10 -12.35
C GLY A 70 -3.15 -11.06 -12.21
N THR A 71 -2.42 -11.08 -11.09
CA THR A 71 -1.29 -10.17 -10.85
C THR A 71 -0.14 -10.42 -11.81
N SER A 72 0.21 -11.69 -12.07
CA SER A 72 1.32 -12.05 -12.96
C SER A 72 1.06 -11.71 -14.43
N ILE A 73 -0.20 -11.78 -14.89
CA ILE A 73 -0.56 -11.34 -16.25
C ILE A 73 -0.47 -9.82 -16.38
N LEU A 74 -0.97 -9.08 -15.38
CA LEU A 74 -1.03 -7.61 -15.43
C LEU A 74 0.32 -6.94 -15.14
N SER A 75 1.23 -7.66 -14.47
CA SER A 75 2.60 -7.21 -14.20
C SER A 75 3.56 -7.39 -15.40
N LYS A 76 3.07 -7.93 -16.52
CA LYS A 76 3.84 -8.11 -17.77
C LYS A 76 3.58 -6.96 -18.73
#